data_AF-A0A4Y1R5Q9-F1
#
_entry.id   AF-A0A4Y1R5Q9-F1
#
_cell.length_a   1.000
_cell.length_b   1.000
_cell.length_c   1.000
_cell.angle_alpha   90.00
_cell.angle_beta   90.00
_cell.angle_gamma   90.00
#
_symmetry.space_group_name_H-M   'P 1'
#
loop_
_entity.id
_entity.type
_entity.pdbx_description
1 polymer ?
#
loop_
_entity_poly.entity_id
_entity_poly.type
_entity_poly.pdbx_seq_one_letter_code
_entity_poly.pdbx_strand_id
1 'polypeptide(L)' 'MVGYVIPQRGLRQGDPISPYLFLLCVEALSSLILQAKRCNLLHGVNLCRGAPSVNHLFLVDDSFLFLRVN' A
#
# COMPACT_ATOMS: atom_id res chain seq x y z
N MET A 1 24.66 18.76 -24.92
CA MET A 1 25.04 17.37 -24.59
C MET A 1 23.99 16.83 -23.63
N VAL A 2 23.07 16.00 -24.10
CA VAL A 2 22.00 15.43 -23.25
C VAL A 2 22.57 14.17 -22.61
N GLY A 3 22.66 14.15 -21.29
CA GLY A 3 23.17 12.99 -20.53
C GLY A 3 22.19 11.82 -20.59
N TYR A 4 22.69 10.64 -20.95
CA TYR A 4 21.90 9.40 -20.95
C TYR A 4 21.81 8.86 -19.53
N VAL A 5 20.62 8.92 -18.92
CA VAL A 5 20.34 8.34 -17.60
C VAL A 5 19.62 7.02 -17.79
N ILE A 6 20.23 5.92 -17.32
CA ILE A 6 19.59 4.60 -17.30
C ILE A 6 18.96 4.42 -15.91
N PRO A 7 17.62 4.45 -15.79
CA PRO A 7 16.98 4.18 -14.51
C PRO A 7 17.20 2.71 -14.12
N GLN A 8 17.71 2.47 -12.90
CA GLN A 8 17.90 1.11 -12.36
C GLN A 8 16.69 0.60 -11.57
N ARG A 9 15.78 1.49 -11.17
CA ARG A 9 14.60 1.19 -10.35
C ARG A 9 13.43 2.06 -10.82
N GLY A 10 12.21 1.55 -10.67
CA GLY A 10 10.98 2.22 -11.05
C GLY A 10 10.36 1.62 -12.31
N LEU A 11 9.03 1.67 -12.36
CA LEU A 11 8.26 1.34 -13.56
C LEU A 11 8.26 2.55 -14.49
N ARG A 12 8.37 2.31 -15.80
CA ARG A 12 8.25 3.38 -16.78
C ARG A 12 6.82 3.92 -16.74
N GLN A 13 6.66 5.20 -16.40
CA GLN A 13 5.37 5.88 -16.58
C GLN A 13 4.93 5.76 -18.04
N GLY A 14 3.69 5.33 -18.25
CA GLY A 14 3.14 5.05 -19.58
C GLY A 14 3.36 3.62 -20.10
N ASP A 15 4.04 2.75 -19.35
CA ASP A 15 4.05 1.32 -19.66
C ASP A 15 2.68 0.70 -19.30
N PRO A 16 1.98 0.05 -20.25
CA PRO A 16 0.64 -0.50 -20.04
C PRO A 16 0.57 -1.57 -18.93
N ILE A 17 1.70 -2.15 -18.52
CA ILE A 17 1.75 -3.18 -17.47
C ILE A 17 1.88 -2.57 -16.07
N SER A 18 2.40 -1.35 -15.95
CA SER A 18 2.67 -0.71 -14.64
C SER A 18 1.48 -0.66 -13.69
N PRO A 19 0.24 -0.34 -14.14
CA PRO A 19 -0.93 -0.32 -13.25
C PRO A 19 -1.25 -1.68 -12.64
N TYR A 20 -1.04 -2.77 -13.39
CA TYR A 20 -1.31 -4.12 -12.91
C TYR A 20 -0.28 -4.56 -11.88
N LEU A 21 1.00 -4.23 -12.09
CA LEU A 21 2.05 -4.51 -11.12
C LEU A 21 1.86 -3.71 -9.83
N PHE A 22 1.46 -2.44 -9.93
CA PHE A 22 1.09 -1.64 -8.76
C PHE A 22 -0.04 -2.28 -7.97
N LEU A 23 -1.11 -2.68 -8.64
CA LEU A 23 -2.25 -3.34 -8.00
C LEU A 23 -1.84 -4.65 -7.31
N LEU A 24 -1.05 -5.49 -7.98
CA LEU A 24 -0.52 -6.73 -7.42
C LEU A 24 0.29 -6.48 -6.14
N CYS A 25 1.19 -5.49 -6.16
CA CYS A 25 2.00 -5.13 -5.00
C CYS A 25 1.14 -4.63 -3.83
N VAL A 26 0.15 -3.79 -4.12
CA VAL A 26 -0.79 -3.25 -3.13
C VAL A 26 -1.63 -4.35 -2.50
N GLU A 27 -2.13 -5.29 -3.29
CA GLU A 27 -2.92 -6.42 -2.80
C GLU A 27 -2.09 -7.37 -1.92
N ALA A 28 -0.85 -7.66 -2.33
CA ALA A 28 0.08 -8.45 -1.52
C ALA A 28 0.40 -7.76 -0.19
N LEU A 29 0.67 -6.44 -0.21
CA LEU A 29 0.92 -5.66 1.00
C LEU A 29 -0.30 -5.60 1.91
N SER A 30 -1.49 -5.39 1.36
CA SER A 30 -2.76 -5.41 2.09
C SER A 30 -2.96 -6.74 2.84
N SER A 31 -2.66 -7.86 2.17
CA SER A 31 -2.74 -9.20 2.74
C SER A 31 -1.77 -9.38 3.92
N LEU A 32 -0.54 -8.89 3.80
CA LEU A 32 0.45 -8.92 4.89
C LEU A 32 0.01 -8.09 6.10
N ILE A 33 -0.54 -6.89 5.87
CA ILE A 33 -1.07 -6.04 6.95
C ILE A 33 -2.22 -6.75 7.67
N LEU A 34 -3.12 -7.40 6.92
CA LEU A 34 -4.22 -8.16 7.51
C LEU A 34 -3.73 -9.36 8.33
N GLN A 35 -2.70 -10.05 7.85
CA GLN A 35 -2.06 -11.13 8.61
C GLN A 35 -1.47 -10.60 9.92
N ALA A 36 -0.72 -9.49 9.89
CA ALA A 36 -0.17 -8.87 11.08
C ALA A 36 -1.27 -8.45 12.08
N LYS A 37 -2.41 -7.95 11.59
CA LYS A 37 -3.60 -7.67 12.41
C LYS A 37 -4.13 -8.94 13.08
N ARG A 38 -4.26 -10.04 12.33
CA ARG A 38 -4.73 -11.35 12.88
C ARG A 38 -3.78 -11.89 13.95
N CYS A 39 -2.48 -11.64 13.80
CA CYS A 39 -1.46 -11.97 14.81
C CYS A 39 -1.41 -10.99 15.99
N ASN A 40 -2.33 -10.03 16.07
CA ASN A 40 -2.36 -8.96 17.08
C ASN A 40 -1.09 -8.10 17.12
N LEU A 41 -0.29 -8.09 16.05
CA LEU A 41 0.92 -7.25 15.94
C LEU A 41 0.58 -5.80 15.58
N LEU A 42 -0.55 -5.59 14.91
CA LEU A 42 -1.06 -4.28 14.52
C LEU A 42 -2.54 -4.18 14.90
N HIS A 43 -2.96 -2.99 15.32
CA HIS A 43 -4.37 -2.70 15.60
C HIS A 43 -4.82 -1.54 14.71
N GLY A 44 -5.91 -1.75 14.00
CA GLY A 44 -6.49 -0.73 13.13
C GLY A 44 -7.28 0.31 13.92
N VAL A 45 -7.71 1.34 13.21
CA VAL A 45 -8.56 2.40 13.77
C VAL A 45 -10.02 2.09 13.47
N ASN A 46 -10.88 2.28 14.47
CA ASN A 46 -12.32 2.23 14.32
C ASN A 46 -12.84 3.65 14.21
N LEU A 47 -13.48 4.00 13.10
CA LEU A 47 -14.01 5.33 12.87
C LEU A 47 -15.25 5.60 13.73
N CYS A 48 -16.14 4.61 13.84
CA CYS A 48 -17.37 4.66 14.62
C CYS A 48 -17.63 3.32 15.33
N ARG A 49 -18.51 3.32 16.35
CA ARG A 49 -18.97 2.07 16.97
C ARG A 49 -19.68 1.20 15.92
N GLY A 50 -19.29 -0.07 15.81
CA GLY A 50 -19.84 -1.02 14.84
C GLY A 50 -19.23 -0.94 13.43
N ALA A 51 -18.37 0.03 13.14
CA ALA A 51 -17.68 0.10 11.86
C ALA A 51 -16.52 -0.91 11.78
N PRO A 52 -16.20 -1.43 10.58
CA PRO A 52 -15.03 -2.27 10.40
C PRO A 52 -13.75 -1.49 10.72
N SER A 53 -12.82 -2.16 11.38
CA SER A 53 -11.51 -1.63 11.71
C SER A 53 -10.64 -1.51 10.44
N VAL A 54 -10.18 -0.30 10.14
CA VAL A 54 -9.36 0.03 8.96
C VAL A 54 -7.88 0.13 9.37
N ASN A 55 -6.98 -0.41 8.55
CA ASN A 55 -5.53 -0.33 8.77
C ASN A 55 -4.78 0.41 7.66
N HIS A 56 -5.29 0.42 6.44
CA HIS A 56 -4.58 0.99 5.29
C HIS A 56 -5.57 1.51 4.25
N LEU A 57 -5.13 2.49 3.47
CA LEU A 57 -5.79 3.01 2.28
C LEU A 57 -4.73 3.28 1.22
N PHE A 58 -4.85 2.64 0.07
CA PHE A 58 -3.91 2.78 -1.05
C PHE A 58 -4.57 3.59 -2.18
N LEU A 59 -3.89 4.64 -2.60
CA LEU A 59 -4.18 5.47 -3.77
C LEU A 59 -3.04 5.30 -4.78
N VAL A 60 -3.20 5.84 -5.99
CA VAL A 60 -2.20 5.69 -7.07
C VAL A 60 -0.85 6.27 -6.65
N ASP A 61 -0.85 7.43 -6.00
CA ASP A 61 0.38 8.15 -5.62
C ASP A 61 0.64 8.14 -4.11
N ASP A 62 -0.38 7.84 -3.30
CA ASP A 62 -0.33 7.97 -1.85
C ASP A 62 -0.77 6.69 -1.14
N SER A 63 -0.19 6.44 0.03
CA SER A 63 -0.56 5.32 0.89
C SER A 63 -0.70 5.80 2.32
N PHE A 64 -1.86 5.56 2.93
CA PHE A 64 -2.12 5.88 4.32
C PHE A 64 -2.16 4.62 5.17
N LEU A 65 -1.44 4.62 6.29
CA LEU A 65 -1.45 3.54 7.27
C LEU A 65 -2.04 4.08 8.58
N PHE A 66 -3.08 3.42 9.06
CA PHE A 66 -3.80 3.78 10.28
C PHE A 66 -3.55 2.74 11.34
N LEU A 67 -2.92 3.16 12.43
CA LEU A 67 -2.56 2.30 13.56
C LEU A 67 -3.09 2.89 14.86
N ARG A 68 -3.67 2.06 15.70
CA ARG A 68 -3.97 2.37 17.09
C ARG A 68 -2.75 2.03 17.94
N VAL A 69 -2.23 3.01 18.68
CA VAL A 69 -1.22 2.81 19.72
C VAL A 69 -1.92 2.49 21.03
N ASN A 70 -1.34 1.56 21.79
CA ASN A 70 -1.86 1.12 23.09
C ASN A 70 -1.33 1.99 24.23
#